data_AF-A0A9D2L990-F1
#
_entry.id   AF-A0A9D2L990-F1
#
_cell.length_a   1.000
_cell.length_b   1.000
_cell.length_c   1.000
_cell.angle_alpha   90.00
_cell.angle_beta   90.00
_cell.angle_gamma   90.00
#
_symmetry.space_group_name_H-M   'P 1'
#
loop_
_entity.id
_entity.type
_entity.pdbx_description
1 polymer ?
#
loop_
_entity_poly.entity_id
_entity_poly.type
_entity_poly.pdbx_seq_one_letter_code
_entity_poly.pdbx_strand_id
1 'polypeptide(L)'
;MTMTIIAWAMIIVFLALVMMKKMQPFTALLLVPLVFTLGGAFLGQYTDEVATVIMQDDYEDIYDAYNALESTNPEDYAAGSEELQVIADYDAAYAEAEASVGLWDQIQIIGDWTVSGVGQTSSTGIMLLFAILYFAIMLNAGLFDPVTRAMIRFAGGDPVKVLVGTAVVAACVSLNGDGTTTTLICCTAFIPIYKKLGLKMMNLGVLVILMNTIMNLLPWGGPTARVISVLQGQPGVDEQTILRALIPG
;
A
#
# COMPACT_ATOMS: atom_id res chain seq x y z
N MET A 1 16.45 -10.20 -12.09
CA MET A 1 17.26 -9.84 -10.90
C MET A 1 17.49 -8.34 -10.76
N THR A 2 17.78 -7.62 -11.86
CA THR A 2 18.04 -6.16 -11.86
C THR A 2 16.88 -5.33 -11.30
N MET A 3 15.63 -5.66 -11.67
CA MET A 3 14.42 -5.01 -11.14
C MET A 3 14.29 -5.10 -9.61
N THR A 4 14.60 -6.25 -9.03
CA THR A 4 14.60 -6.45 -7.58
C THR A 4 15.62 -5.55 -6.88
N ILE A 5 16.81 -5.39 -7.47
CA ILE A 5 17.88 -4.53 -6.93
C ILE A 5 17.45 -3.06 -6.95
N ILE A 6 16.83 -2.60 -8.05
CA ILE A 6 16.31 -1.24 -8.19
C ILE A 6 15.23 -0.97 -7.13
N ALA A 7 14.32 -1.91 -6.90
CA ALA A 7 13.27 -1.78 -5.88
C ALA A 7 13.84 -1.67 -4.45
N TRP A 8 14.81 -2.51 -4.08
CA TRP A 8 15.48 -2.41 -2.78
C TRP A 8 16.27 -1.11 -2.61
N ALA A 9 16.97 -0.68 -3.66
CA ALA A 9 17.70 0.58 -3.66
C ALA A 9 16.74 1.78 -3.47
N MET A 10 15.58 1.76 -4.13
CA MET A 10 14.52 2.77 -3.97
C MET A 10 14.06 2.87 -2.50
N ILE A 11 13.79 1.74 -1.85
CA ILE A 11 13.37 1.68 -0.44
C ILE A 11 14.46 2.23 0.47
N ILE A 12 15.72 1.84 0.26
CA ILE A 12 16.85 2.31 1.06
C ILE A 12 17.02 3.82 0.91
N VAL A 13 16.97 4.34 -0.30
CA VAL A 13 17.08 5.79 -0.56
C VAL A 13 15.92 6.55 0.06
N PHE A 14 14.70 6.04 -0.06
CA PHE A 14 13.52 6.61 0.59
C PHE A 14 13.70 6.70 2.11
N LEU A 15 14.05 5.59 2.76
CA LEU A 15 14.29 5.56 4.20
C LEU A 15 15.42 6.50 4.62
N ALA A 16 16.54 6.48 3.88
CA ALA A 16 17.68 7.34 4.17
C ALA A 16 17.31 8.83 4.09
N LEU A 17 16.60 9.25 3.05
CA LEU A 17 16.19 10.65 2.87
C LEU A 17 15.25 11.14 3.98
N VAL A 18 14.32 10.30 4.41
CA VAL A 18 13.38 10.60 5.50
C VAL A 18 14.11 10.63 6.85
N MET A 19 14.95 9.64 7.14
CA MET A 19 15.69 9.56 8.41
C MET A 19 16.72 10.67 8.55
N MET A 20 17.36 11.08 7.45
CA MET A 20 18.28 12.23 7.42
C MET A 20 17.55 13.58 7.52
N LYS A 21 16.21 13.60 7.58
CA LYS A 21 15.36 14.81 7.58
C LYS A 21 15.68 15.78 6.43
N LYS A 22 16.20 15.26 5.31
CA LYS A 22 16.56 16.08 4.13
C LYS A 22 15.34 16.45 3.29
N MET A 23 14.28 15.66 3.36
CA MET A 23 13.04 15.88 2.62
C MET A 23 11.85 15.65 3.54
N GLN A 24 10.74 16.35 3.26
CA GLN A 24 9.47 16.02 3.89
C GLN A 24 9.02 14.61 3.45
N PRO A 25 8.45 13.79 4.35
CA PRO A 25 8.03 12.43 4.02
C PRO A 25 7.13 12.35 2.78
N PHE A 26 6.21 13.30 2.63
CA PHE A 26 5.31 13.39 1.49
C PHE A 26 6.06 13.61 0.17
N THR A 27 7.05 14.52 0.16
CA THR A 27 7.90 14.76 -1.01
C THR A 27 8.72 13.53 -1.37
N ALA A 28 9.29 12.85 -0.37
CA ALA A 28 10.06 11.62 -0.60
C ALA A 28 9.18 10.51 -1.19
N LEU A 29 7.92 10.40 -0.75
CA LEU A 29 6.97 9.38 -1.20
C LEU A 29 6.58 9.54 -2.68
N LEU A 30 6.54 10.78 -3.18
CA LEU A 30 6.23 11.06 -4.59
C LEU A 30 7.50 11.02 -5.46
N LEU A 31 8.58 11.66 -5.00
CA LEU A 31 9.74 11.92 -5.85
C LEU A 31 10.63 10.68 -6.00
N VAL A 32 10.80 9.89 -4.94
CA VAL A 32 11.72 8.74 -4.99
C VAL A 32 11.22 7.66 -5.96
N PRO A 33 9.97 7.19 -5.91
CA PRO A 33 9.48 6.23 -6.89
C PRO A 33 9.52 6.78 -8.33
N LEU A 34 9.19 8.06 -8.52
CA LEU A 34 9.22 8.70 -9.83
C LEU A 34 10.63 8.77 -10.43
N VAL A 35 11.65 9.12 -9.64
CA VAL A 35 13.04 9.14 -10.13
C VAL A 35 13.55 7.74 -10.46
N PHE A 36 13.23 6.75 -9.62
CA PHE A 36 13.66 5.38 -9.85
C PHE A 36 12.95 4.72 -11.03
N THR A 37 11.66 5.00 -11.23
CA THR A 37 10.90 4.51 -12.40
C THR A 37 11.39 5.16 -13.69
N LEU A 38 11.57 6.48 -13.72
CA LEU A 38 12.16 7.13 -14.90
C LEU A 38 13.59 6.64 -15.17
N GLY A 39 14.41 6.48 -14.11
CA GLY A 39 15.75 5.90 -14.23
C GLY A 39 15.75 4.46 -14.77
N GLY A 40 14.78 3.64 -14.36
CA GLY A 40 14.58 2.30 -14.90
C GLY A 40 14.22 2.31 -16.39
N ALA A 41 13.39 3.25 -16.82
CA ALA A 41 13.01 3.42 -18.23
C ALA A 41 14.21 3.84 -19.09
N PHE A 42 15.05 4.74 -18.59
CA PHE A 42 16.31 5.09 -19.25
C PHE A 42 17.29 3.91 -19.36
N LEU A 43 17.20 2.93 -18.46
CA LEU A 43 18.01 1.71 -18.47
C LEU A 43 17.35 0.56 -19.23
N GLY A 44 16.22 0.81 -19.93
CA GLY A 44 15.49 -0.21 -20.69
C GLY A 44 14.98 -1.35 -19.82
N GLN A 45 14.72 -1.11 -18.54
CA GLN A 45 14.30 -2.16 -17.60
C GLN A 45 12.82 -2.55 -17.73
N TYR A 46 12.06 -1.79 -18.52
CA TYR A 46 10.63 -2.02 -18.77
C TYR A 46 10.36 -2.44 -20.22
N THR A 47 11.40 -2.73 -21.01
CA THR A 47 11.25 -2.99 -22.45
C THR A 47 10.38 -4.22 -22.70
N ASP A 48 10.58 -5.29 -21.95
CA ASP A 48 9.80 -6.52 -22.07
C ASP A 48 8.34 -6.27 -21.68
N GLU A 49 8.11 -5.61 -20.55
CA GLU A 49 6.75 -5.32 -20.08
C GLU A 49 6.01 -4.36 -21.02
N VAL A 50 6.72 -3.42 -21.66
CA VAL A 50 6.15 -2.50 -22.64
C VAL A 50 5.88 -3.20 -23.97
N ALA A 51 6.77 -4.09 -24.42
CA ALA A 51 6.55 -4.91 -25.61
C ALA A 51 5.30 -5.78 -25.47
N THR A 52 5.04 -6.34 -24.29
CA THR A 52 3.79 -7.10 -24.06
C THR A 52 2.53 -6.24 -24.14
N VAL A 53 2.57 -4.98 -23.73
CA VAL A 53 1.43 -4.05 -23.87
C VAL A 53 1.23 -3.67 -25.33
N ILE A 54 2.30 -3.40 -26.08
CA ILE A 54 2.23 -3.16 -27.53
C ILE A 54 1.66 -4.39 -28.25
N MET A 55 2.04 -5.60 -27.85
CA MET A 55 1.47 -6.84 -28.38
C MET A 55 -0.04 -6.94 -28.13
N GLN A 56 -0.52 -6.48 -26.96
CA GLN A 56 -1.93 -6.47 -26.64
C GLN A 56 -2.73 -5.44 -27.46
N ASP A 57 -2.14 -4.26 -27.72
CA ASP A 57 -2.83 -3.16 -28.41
C ASP A 57 -2.74 -3.25 -29.94
N ASP A 58 -1.56 -3.58 -30.49
CA ASP A 58 -1.30 -3.56 -31.94
C ASP A 58 -1.39 -4.96 -32.59
N TYR A 59 -1.24 -6.03 -31.81
CA TYR A 59 -1.23 -7.44 -32.27
C TYR A 59 -2.25 -8.32 -31.51
N GLU A 60 -3.41 -7.76 -31.14
CA GLU A 60 -4.46 -8.39 -30.32
C GLU A 60 -4.81 -9.82 -30.79
N ASP A 61 -5.04 -10.02 -32.09
CA ASP A 61 -5.38 -11.33 -32.67
C ASP A 61 -4.31 -12.41 -32.41
N ILE A 62 -3.02 -12.02 -32.46
CA ILE A 62 -1.88 -12.93 -32.23
C ILE A 62 -1.69 -13.16 -30.73
N TYR A 63 -1.83 -12.11 -29.92
CA TYR A 63 -1.72 -12.17 -28.47
C TYR A 63 -2.80 -13.07 -27.85
N ASP A 64 -4.05 -12.93 -28.28
CA ASP A 64 -5.16 -13.75 -27.81
C ASP A 64 -5.04 -15.21 -28.27
N ALA A 65 -4.61 -15.45 -29.51
CA ALA A 65 -4.35 -16.79 -30.01
C ALA A 65 -3.26 -17.51 -29.20
N TYR A 66 -2.18 -16.80 -28.85
CA TYR A 66 -1.10 -17.32 -28.01
C TYR A 66 -1.58 -17.63 -26.59
N ASN A 67 -2.33 -16.73 -25.95
CA ASN A 67 -2.83 -16.93 -24.59
C ASN A 67 -3.95 -17.98 -24.48
N ALA A 68 -4.56 -18.37 -25.60
CA ALA A 68 -5.52 -19.46 -25.66
C ALA A 68 -4.86 -20.87 -25.68
N LEU A 69 -3.54 -20.95 -25.84
CA LEU A 69 -2.81 -22.22 -25.85
C LEU A 69 -2.81 -22.90 -24.47
N GLU A 70 -2.96 -24.23 -24.45
CA GLU A 70 -2.90 -25.02 -23.20
C GLU A 70 -1.49 -25.07 -22.60
N SER A 71 -0.47 -24.99 -23.45
CA SER A 71 0.95 -24.92 -23.09
C SER A 71 1.69 -23.96 -24.00
N THR A 72 2.67 -23.24 -23.45
CA THR A 72 3.59 -22.37 -24.21
C THR A 72 4.89 -23.07 -24.59
N ASN A 73 5.09 -24.33 -24.17
CA ASN A 73 6.29 -25.09 -24.49
C ASN A 73 6.17 -25.75 -25.89
N PRO A 74 7.02 -25.39 -26.86
CA PRO A 74 6.95 -25.93 -28.23
C PRO A 74 7.10 -27.46 -28.30
N GLU A 75 7.77 -28.07 -27.32
CA GLU A 75 7.99 -29.52 -27.24
C GLU A 75 6.72 -30.32 -26.93
N ASP A 76 5.67 -29.67 -26.43
CA ASP A 76 4.41 -30.33 -26.08
C ASP A 76 3.51 -30.58 -27.32
N TYR A 77 3.84 -29.96 -28.46
CA TYR A 77 3.07 -30.04 -29.70
C TYR A 77 3.76 -30.84 -30.80
N ALA A 78 2.96 -31.48 -31.66
CA ALA A 78 3.47 -32.24 -32.79
C ALA A 78 4.07 -31.31 -33.86
N ALA A 79 5.23 -31.66 -34.41
CA ALA A 79 5.88 -30.85 -35.44
C ALA A 79 4.95 -30.52 -36.61
N GLY A 80 4.77 -29.22 -36.89
CA GLY A 80 3.90 -28.71 -37.96
C GLY A 80 2.42 -28.54 -37.58
N SER A 81 2.08 -28.60 -36.29
CA SER A 81 0.74 -28.29 -35.80
C SER A 81 0.46 -26.78 -35.84
N GLU A 82 -0.83 -26.41 -35.84
CA GLU A 82 -1.28 -25.01 -35.87
C GLU A 82 -0.79 -24.24 -34.63
N GLU A 83 -0.66 -24.91 -33.48
CA GLU A 83 -0.20 -24.31 -32.23
C GLU A 83 1.27 -23.86 -32.29
N LEU A 84 2.13 -24.65 -32.94
CA LEU A 84 3.53 -24.27 -33.20
C LEU A 84 3.64 -23.06 -34.15
N GLN A 85 2.67 -22.91 -35.06
CA GLN A 85 2.59 -21.75 -35.93
C GLN A 85 2.16 -20.50 -35.14
N VAL A 86 1.19 -20.62 -34.24
CA VAL A 86 0.78 -19.52 -33.33
C VAL A 86 1.94 -19.05 -32.46
N ILE A 87 2.75 -19.97 -31.91
CA ILE A 87 3.94 -19.62 -31.12
C ILE A 87 4.97 -18.87 -31.98
N ALA A 88 5.21 -19.35 -33.21
CA ALA A 88 6.17 -18.71 -34.12
C ALA A 88 5.70 -17.31 -34.58
N ASP A 89 4.40 -17.15 -34.84
CA ASP A 89 3.79 -15.87 -35.21
C ASP A 89 3.86 -14.88 -34.03
N TYR A 90 3.63 -15.36 -32.81
CA TYR A 90 3.80 -14.57 -31.59
C TYR A 90 5.26 -14.15 -31.36
N ASP A 91 6.23 -15.06 -31.48
CA ASP A 91 7.65 -14.75 -31.29
C ASP A 91 8.15 -13.71 -32.31
N ALA A 92 7.67 -13.80 -33.56
CA ALA A 92 8.01 -12.84 -34.62
C ALA A 92 7.42 -11.45 -34.33
N ALA A 93 6.13 -11.39 -33.97
CA ALA A 93 5.46 -10.14 -33.61
C ALA A 93 6.03 -9.52 -32.33
N TYR A 94 6.37 -10.34 -31.33
CA TYR A 94 7.02 -9.89 -30.10
C TYR A 94 8.39 -9.27 -30.38
N ALA A 95 9.21 -9.88 -31.25
CA ALA A 95 10.50 -9.32 -31.64
C ALA A 95 10.36 -7.97 -32.36
N GLU A 96 9.31 -7.78 -33.16
CA GLU A 96 8.98 -6.49 -33.80
C GLU A 96 8.52 -5.46 -32.77
N ALA A 97 7.64 -5.85 -31.83
CA ALA A 97 7.20 -5.01 -30.74
C ALA A 97 8.37 -4.58 -29.85
N GLU A 98 9.25 -5.50 -29.44
CA GLU A 98 10.44 -5.25 -28.62
C GLU A 98 11.39 -4.26 -29.31
N ALA A 99 11.62 -4.43 -30.62
CA ALA A 99 12.47 -3.54 -31.40
C ALA A 99 11.87 -2.13 -31.58
N SER A 100 10.54 -2.01 -31.51
CA SER A 100 9.83 -0.74 -31.63
C SER A 100 9.81 0.06 -30.33
N VAL A 101 10.12 -0.56 -29.18
CA VAL A 101 10.04 0.09 -27.86
C VAL A 101 11.02 1.27 -27.78
N GLY A 102 10.49 2.48 -27.88
CA GLY A 102 11.18 3.71 -27.60
C GLY A 102 11.11 4.11 -26.13
N LEU A 103 12.00 5.02 -25.72
CA LEU A 103 11.94 5.63 -24.38
C LEU A 103 10.60 6.34 -24.12
N TRP A 104 9.98 6.91 -25.16
CA TRP A 104 8.70 7.60 -25.05
C TRP A 104 7.56 6.62 -24.76
N ASP A 105 7.55 5.45 -25.40
CA ASP A 105 6.54 4.41 -25.18
C ASP A 105 6.63 3.90 -23.74
N GLN A 106 7.85 3.69 -23.23
CA GLN A 106 8.06 3.31 -21.83
C GLN A 106 7.52 4.36 -20.86
N ILE A 107 7.75 5.66 -21.12
CA ILE A 107 7.26 6.74 -20.27
C ILE A 107 5.72 6.83 -20.33
N GLN A 108 5.12 6.68 -21.51
CA GLN A 108 3.67 6.73 -21.69
C GLN A 108 2.98 5.59 -20.94
N ILE A 109 3.45 4.35 -21.15
CA ILE A 109 2.86 3.16 -20.52
C ILE A 109 3.03 3.19 -18.99
N ILE A 110 4.18 3.65 -18.48
CA ILE A 110 4.34 3.89 -17.03
C ILE A 110 3.31 4.93 -16.54
N GLY A 111 3.04 5.96 -17.33
CA GLY A 111 1.98 6.94 -17.06
C GLY A 111 0.60 6.30 -16.98
N ASP A 112 0.26 5.46 -17.95
CA ASP A 112 -1.03 4.76 -18.00
C ASP A 112 -1.20 3.78 -16.84
N TRP A 113 -0.15 3.02 -16.51
CA TRP A 113 -0.13 2.18 -15.30
C TRP A 113 -0.25 2.99 -14.02
N THR A 114 0.37 4.17 -13.96
CA THR A 114 0.22 5.08 -12.82
C THR A 114 -1.23 5.55 -12.67
N VAL A 115 -1.88 5.95 -13.77
CA VAL A 115 -3.29 6.37 -13.77
C VAL A 115 -4.22 5.21 -13.40
N SER A 116 -3.96 4.02 -13.94
CA SER A 116 -4.71 2.80 -13.59
C SER A 116 -4.58 2.46 -12.11
N GLY A 117 -3.37 2.51 -11.54
CA GLY A 117 -3.13 2.29 -10.11
C GLY A 117 -3.78 3.34 -9.22
N VAL A 118 -3.83 4.60 -9.66
CA VAL A 118 -4.62 5.65 -8.98
C VAL A 118 -6.10 5.30 -9.03
N GLY A 119 -6.63 4.88 -10.18
CA GLY A 119 -8.02 4.45 -10.33
C GLY A 119 -8.39 3.32 -9.37
N GLN A 120 -7.55 2.27 -9.31
CA GLN A 120 -7.75 1.10 -8.44
C GLN A 120 -7.79 1.49 -6.95
N THR A 121 -6.90 2.39 -6.51
CA THR A 121 -6.78 2.77 -5.09
C THR A 121 -7.69 3.94 -4.67
N SER A 122 -8.32 4.63 -5.64
CA SER A 122 -9.15 5.82 -5.40
C SER A 122 -10.38 5.54 -4.54
N SER A 123 -11.11 4.44 -4.81
CA SER A 123 -12.32 4.09 -4.04
C SER A 123 -12.01 3.89 -2.55
N THR A 124 -10.94 3.15 -2.26
CA THR A 124 -10.43 2.95 -0.89
C THR A 124 -10.01 4.29 -0.26
N GLY A 125 -9.34 5.16 -1.01
CA GLY A 125 -8.96 6.49 -0.55
C GLY A 125 -10.16 7.36 -0.14
N ILE A 126 -11.23 7.36 -0.94
CA ILE A 126 -12.46 8.11 -0.68
C ILE A 126 -13.16 7.57 0.59
N MET A 127 -13.25 6.25 0.73
CA MET A 127 -13.81 5.61 1.93
C MET A 127 -13.07 6.03 3.20
N LEU A 128 -11.73 5.98 3.17
CA LEU A 128 -10.90 6.39 4.32
C LEU A 128 -11.04 7.88 4.62
N LEU A 129 -11.09 8.74 3.60
CA LEU A 129 -11.29 10.18 3.78
C LEU A 129 -12.65 10.46 4.46
N PHE A 130 -13.71 9.79 4.03
CA PHE A 130 -15.03 9.90 4.66
C PHE A 130 -14.98 9.47 6.13
N ALA A 131 -14.37 8.31 6.42
CA ALA A 131 -14.21 7.83 7.79
C ALA A 131 -13.46 8.85 8.67
N ILE A 132 -12.33 9.37 8.20
CA ILE A 132 -11.54 10.38 8.91
C ILE A 132 -12.36 11.64 9.19
N LEU A 133 -13.07 12.17 8.18
CA LEU A 133 -13.91 13.36 8.35
C LEU A 133 -15.08 13.14 9.31
N TYR A 134 -15.74 11.98 9.22
CA TYR A 134 -16.83 11.60 10.10
C TYR A 134 -16.37 11.55 11.57
N PHE A 135 -15.26 10.85 11.84
CA PHE A 135 -14.70 10.77 13.18
C PHE A 135 -14.15 12.11 13.68
N ALA A 136 -13.60 12.95 12.80
CA ALA A 136 -13.19 14.32 13.14
C ALA A 136 -14.38 15.20 13.58
N ILE A 137 -15.54 15.06 12.95
CA ILE A 137 -16.76 15.76 13.38
C ILE A 137 -17.24 15.21 14.73
N MET A 138 -17.30 13.88 14.88
CA MET A 138 -17.67 13.24 16.15
C MET A 138 -16.78 13.68 17.31
N LEU A 139 -15.50 13.92 17.03
CA LEU A 139 -14.55 14.44 17.98
C LEU A 139 -14.86 15.85 18.44
N ASN A 140 -15.11 16.74 17.48
CA ASN A 140 -15.49 18.11 17.76
C ASN A 140 -16.83 18.17 18.53
N ALA A 141 -17.69 17.17 18.36
CA ALA A 141 -18.95 17.02 19.10
C ALA A 141 -18.77 16.44 20.53
N GLY A 142 -17.56 16.04 20.93
CA GLY A 142 -17.27 15.55 22.28
C GLY A 142 -17.59 14.07 22.51
N LEU A 143 -17.62 13.23 21.45
CA LEU A 143 -17.89 11.78 21.55
C LEU A 143 -17.01 11.07 22.60
N PHE A 144 -15.79 11.55 22.81
CA PHE A 144 -14.80 10.94 23.70
C PHE A 144 -14.75 11.56 25.11
N ASP A 145 -15.54 12.60 25.37
CA ASP A 145 -15.63 13.20 26.71
C ASP A 145 -16.16 12.22 27.78
N PRO A 146 -17.17 11.36 27.50
CA PRO A 146 -17.62 10.34 28.44
C PRO A 146 -16.51 9.34 28.79
N VAL A 147 -15.71 8.93 27.80
CA VAL A 147 -14.58 8.00 27.99
C VAL A 147 -13.51 8.62 28.88
N THR A 148 -13.19 9.90 28.63
CA THR A 148 -12.23 10.65 29.44
C THR A 148 -12.70 10.80 30.89
N ARG A 149 -13.97 11.12 31.11
CA ARG A 149 -14.58 11.21 32.46
C ARG A 149 -14.62 9.85 33.17
N ALA A 150 -14.98 8.78 32.47
CA ALA A 150 -14.97 7.42 33.01
C ALA A 150 -13.55 7.01 33.41
N MET A 151 -12.54 7.37 32.61
CA MET A 151 -11.14 7.06 32.91
C MET A 151 -10.61 7.84 34.10
N ILE A 152 -10.92 9.15 34.25
CA ILE A 152 -10.56 9.92 35.45
C ILE A 152 -11.14 9.26 36.71
N ARG A 153 -12.37 8.73 36.62
CA ARG A 153 -13.04 8.02 37.72
C ARG A 153 -12.42 6.65 38.00
N PHE A 154 -11.97 5.93 36.97
CA PHE A 154 -11.30 4.63 37.09
C PHE A 154 -9.86 4.75 37.60
N ALA A 155 -9.14 5.79 37.19
CA ALA A 155 -7.74 6.00 37.52
C ALA A 155 -7.52 6.11 39.02
N GLY A 156 -8.38 6.85 39.74
CA GLY A 156 -8.32 6.97 41.20
C GLY A 156 -6.96 7.42 41.76
N GLY A 157 -6.09 8.00 40.92
CA GLY A 157 -4.70 8.37 41.25
C GLY A 157 -3.64 7.29 41.01
N ASP A 158 -4.00 6.08 40.55
CA ASP A 158 -3.07 4.98 40.28
C ASP A 158 -2.41 5.12 38.88
N PRO A 159 -1.08 5.29 38.81
CA PRO A 159 -0.32 5.35 37.56
C PRO A 159 -0.59 4.20 36.59
N VAL A 160 -0.72 2.97 37.08
CA VAL A 160 -0.84 1.78 36.23
C VAL A 160 -2.21 1.74 35.55
N LYS A 161 -3.27 2.08 36.29
CA LYS A 161 -4.62 2.17 35.74
C LYS A 161 -4.74 3.24 34.66
N VAL A 162 -3.98 4.34 34.78
CA VAL A 162 -3.90 5.36 33.73
C VAL A 162 -3.21 4.82 32.49
N LEU A 163 -2.09 4.10 32.62
CA LEU A 163 -1.41 3.48 31.47
C LEU A 163 -2.33 2.49 30.74
N VAL A 164 -3.05 1.64 31.47
CA VAL A 164 -4.02 0.70 30.88
C VAL A 164 -5.18 1.46 30.23
N GLY A 165 -5.70 2.51 30.88
CA GLY A 165 -6.72 3.37 30.29
C GLY A 165 -6.27 4.03 28.99
N THR A 166 -5.04 4.53 28.92
CA THR A 166 -4.44 5.08 27.71
C THR A 166 -4.41 4.05 26.58
N ALA A 167 -3.97 2.82 26.86
CA ALA A 167 -3.92 1.75 25.88
C ALA A 167 -5.31 1.40 25.33
N VAL A 168 -6.30 1.24 26.21
CA VAL A 168 -7.68 0.90 25.81
C VAL A 168 -8.29 2.01 24.97
N VAL A 169 -8.16 3.28 25.39
CA VAL A 169 -8.68 4.41 24.61
C VAL A 169 -7.96 4.53 23.28
N ALA A 170 -6.63 4.40 23.25
CA ALA A 170 -5.87 4.41 22.00
C ALA A 170 -6.31 3.28 21.05
N ALA A 171 -6.59 2.07 21.55
CA ALA A 171 -7.10 0.96 20.75
C ALA A 171 -8.52 1.26 20.21
N CYS A 172 -9.44 1.69 21.07
CA CYS A 172 -10.82 2.01 20.66
C CYS A 172 -10.87 3.12 19.59
N VAL A 173 -10.01 4.12 19.72
CA VAL A 173 -9.93 5.23 18.78
C VAL A 173 -9.22 4.81 17.49
N SER A 174 -8.13 4.04 17.61
CA SER A 174 -7.38 3.52 16.45
C SER A 174 -8.18 2.52 15.63
N LEU A 175 -9.35 2.07 16.11
CA LEU A 175 -10.33 1.34 15.30
C LEU A 175 -10.75 2.11 14.05
N ASN A 176 -10.64 3.45 14.05
CA ASN A 176 -10.83 4.28 12.85
C ASN A 176 -9.74 4.05 11.77
N GLY A 177 -8.62 3.41 12.09
CA GLY A 177 -7.53 3.16 11.14
C GLY A 177 -6.72 4.42 10.77
N ASP A 178 -6.94 5.55 11.46
CA ASP A 178 -6.14 6.78 11.32
C ASP A 178 -5.37 7.12 12.60
N GLY A 179 -4.05 7.04 12.50
CA GLY A 179 -3.13 7.36 13.59
C GLY A 179 -3.09 8.83 13.97
N THR A 180 -3.39 9.73 13.03
CA THR A 180 -3.40 11.18 13.30
C THR A 180 -4.51 11.51 14.29
N THR A 181 -5.71 11.03 13.99
CA THR A 181 -6.90 11.18 14.84
C THR A 181 -6.67 10.57 16.23
N THR A 182 -6.16 9.33 16.30
CA THR A 182 -5.82 8.69 17.59
C THR A 182 -4.88 9.54 18.42
N THR A 183 -3.80 10.02 17.81
CA THR A 183 -2.79 10.77 18.54
C THR A 183 -3.36 12.07 19.08
N LEU A 184 -4.16 12.80 18.29
CA LEU A 184 -4.79 14.04 18.72
C LEU A 184 -5.69 13.79 19.96
N ILE A 185 -6.52 12.76 19.92
CA ILE A 185 -7.45 12.39 21.00
C ILE A 185 -6.71 11.99 22.26
N CYS A 186 -5.77 11.05 22.12
CA CYS A 186 -5.03 10.57 23.26
C CYS A 186 -4.21 11.71 23.89
N CYS A 187 -3.67 12.62 23.07
CA CYS A 187 -2.96 13.78 23.58
C CYS A 187 -3.89 14.73 24.34
N THR A 188 -5.04 15.12 23.77
CA THR A 188 -5.96 16.06 24.43
C THR A 188 -6.53 15.51 25.73
N ALA A 189 -6.83 14.21 25.77
CA ALA A 189 -7.39 13.55 26.96
C ALA A 189 -6.33 13.24 28.04
N PHE A 190 -5.17 12.69 27.66
CA PHE A 190 -4.23 12.11 28.63
C PHE A 190 -3.07 13.03 29.02
N ILE A 191 -2.67 14.00 28.19
CA ILE A 191 -1.57 14.92 28.55
C ILE A 191 -1.80 15.62 29.90
N PRO A 192 -2.99 16.19 30.19
CA PRO A 192 -3.23 16.85 31.48
C PRO A 192 -3.06 15.89 32.67
N ILE A 193 -3.48 14.64 32.50
CA ILE A 193 -3.50 13.62 33.55
C ILE A 193 -2.09 13.09 33.81
N TYR A 194 -1.34 12.81 32.74
CA TYR A 194 0.07 12.40 32.84
C TYR A 194 0.90 13.47 33.54
N LYS A 195 0.68 14.76 33.22
CA LYS A 195 1.36 15.86 33.92
C LYS A 195 0.97 15.93 35.41
N LYS A 196 -0.31 15.76 35.73
CA LYS A 196 -0.80 15.85 37.12
C LYS A 196 -0.32 14.70 38.01
N LEU A 197 -0.10 13.52 37.45
CA LEU A 197 0.39 12.33 38.15
C LEU A 197 1.91 12.14 38.06
N GLY A 198 2.64 13.05 37.40
CA GLY A 198 4.10 12.94 37.24
C GLY A 198 4.55 11.77 36.34
N LEU A 199 3.70 11.34 35.40
CA LEU A 199 4.01 10.24 34.48
C LEU A 199 4.91 10.72 33.32
N LYS A 200 5.79 9.84 32.84
CA LYS A 200 6.63 10.11 31.68
C LYS A 200 5.79 10.21 30.41
N MET A 201 5.92 11.31 29.66
CA MET A 201 5.21 11.49 28.38
C MET A 201 5.59 10.47 27.31
N MET A 202 6.79 9.90 27.40
CA MET A 202 7.19 8.81 26.50
C MET A 202 6.23 7.61 26.61
N ASN A 203 5.70 7.32 27.79
CA ASN A 203 4.76 6.21 27.98
C ASN A 203 3.45 6.45 27.23
N LEU A 204 2.99 7.71 27.15
CA LEU A 204 1.82 8.07 26.35
C LEU A 204 2.08 7.82 24.87
N GLY A 205 3.20 8.33 24.34
CA GLY A 205 3.56 8.14 22.93
C GLY A 205 3.74 6.67 22.54
N VAL A 206 4.42 5.89 23.37
CA VAL A 206 4.65 4.46 23.13
C VAL A 206 3.34 3.67 23.14
N LEU A 207 2.44 3.93 24.10
CA LEU A 207 1.16 3.22 24.15
C LEU A 207 0.27 3.57 22.95
N VAL A 208 0.23 4.84 22.55
CA VAL A 208 -0.53 5.28 21.37
C VAL A 208 0.00 4.66 20.09
N ILE A 209 1.32 4.71 19.86
CA ILE A 209 1.92 4.17 18.63
C ILE A 209 1.77 2.65 18.57
N LEU A 210 1.91 1.96 19.70
CA LEU A 210 1.78 0.50 19.76
C LEU A 210 0.37 0.05 19.40
N MET A 211 -0.66 0.70 19.94
CA MET A 211 -2.05 0.39 19.61
C MET A 211 -2.36 0.73 18.16
N ASN A 212 -1.86 1.85 17.65
CA ASN A 212 -2.06 2.23 16.25
C ASN A 212 -1.46 1.21 15.28
N THR A 213 -0.27 0.68 15.56
CA THR A 213 0.37 -0.36 14.74
C THR A 213 -0.46 -1.64 14.67
N ILE A 214 -1.02 -2.11 15.80
CA ILE A 214 -1.86 -3.32 15.83
C ILE A 214 -3.16 -3.09 15.05
N MET A 215 -3.82 -1.95 15.27
CA MET A 215 -5.11 -1.65 14.64
C MET A 215 -4.99 -1.39 13.13
N ASN A 216 -3.81 -0.96 12.65
CA ASN A 216 -3.54 -0.82 11.21
C ASN A 216 -3.53 -2.15 10.45
N LEU A 217 -3.51 -3.30 11.13
CA LEU A 217 -3.60 -4.62 10.51
C LEU A 217 -5.04 -5.03 10.18
N LEU A 218 -6.05 -4.34 10.72
CA LEU A 218 -7.46 -4.63 10.48
C LEU A 218 -7.84 -4.37 9.00
N PRO A 219 -8.89 -5.02 8.48
CA PRO A 219 -9.23 -4.94 7.05
C PRO A 219 -9.51 -3.51 6.56
N TRP A 220 -10.03 -2.66 7.43
CA TRP A 220 -10.29 -1.24 7.15
C TRP A 220 -9.13 -0.31 7.56
N GLY A 221 -8.05 -0.85 8.13
CA GLY A 221 -6.84 -0.10 8.40
C GLY A 221 -6.21 0.38 7.10
N GLY A 222 -5.75 1.64 7.06
CA GLY A 222 -5.27 2.25 5.82
C GLY A 222 -4.23 1.41 5.04
N PRO A 223 -3.19 0.86 5.68
CA PRO A 223 -2.21 -0.01 5.01
C PRO A 223 -2.81 -1.33 4.49
N THR A 224 -3.57 -2.06 5.33
CA THR A 224 -4.17 -3.34 4.94
C THR A 224 -5.19 -3.17 3.82
N ALA A 225 -6.06 -2.16 3.91
CA ALA A 225 -7.05 -1.87 2.87
C ALA A 225 -6.39 -1.60 1.50
N ARG A 226 -5.23 -0.93 1.49
CA ARG A 226 -4.46 -0.70 0.25
C ARG A 226 -3.84 -1.98 -0.30
N VAL A 227 -3.26 -2.81 0.56
CA VAL A 227 -2.71 -4.11 0.16
C VAL A 227 -3.80 -5.00 -0.45
N ILE A 228 -4.97 -5.05 0.20
CA ILE A 228 -6.13 -5.77 -0.32
C ILE A 228 -6.52 -5.25 -1.69
N SER A 229 -6.66 -3.93 -1.89
CA SER A 229 -7.08 -3.36 -3.18
C SER A 229 -6.13 -3.63 -4.35
N VAL A 230 -4.84 -3.88 -4.08
CA VAL A 230 -3.84 -4.16 -5.11
C VAL A 230 -3.74 -5.66 -5.40
N LEU A 231 -3.94 -6.50 -4.39
CA LEU A 231 -3.84 -7.96 -4.53
C LEU A 231 -5.14 -8.63 -4.97
N GLN A 232 -6.28 -7.94 -4.85
CA GLN A 232 -7.56 -8.38 -5.38
C GLN A 232 -7.43 -8.71 -6.88
N GLY A 233 -7.59 -10.00 -7.23
CA GLY A 233 -7.53 -10.49 -8.61
C GLY A 233 -6.39 -11.46 -8.90
N GLN A 234 -5.42 -11.64 -7.99
CA GLN A 234 -4.40 -12.68 -8.16
C GLN A 234 -4.96 -14.08 -7.85
N PRO A 235 -4.62 -15.12 -8.65
CA PRO A 235 -5.04 -16.48 -8.39
C PRO A 235 -4.61 -16.95 -6.99
N GLY A 236 -5.57 -17.31 -6.14
CA GLY A 236 -5.32 -17.82 -4.79
C GLY A 236 -5.13 -16.76 -3.69
N VAL A 237 -5.20 -15.47 -4.01
CA VAL A 237 -5.08 -14.36 -3.03
C VAL A 237 -6.44 -13.69 -2.83
N ASP A 238 -7.23 -14.29 -1.93
CA ASP A 238 -8.49 -13.74 -1.40
C ASP A 238 -8.19 -12.77 -0.23
N GLU A 239 -9.05 -11.78 -0.02
CA GLU A 239 -9.11 -10.97 1.21
C GLU A 239 -9.02 -11.83 2.47
N GLN A 240 -9.72 -12.97 2.50
CA GLN A 240 -9.67 -13.91 3.62
C GLN A 240 -8.29 -14.56 3.76
N THR A 241 -7.59 -14.85 2.65
CA THR A 241 -6.22 -15.38 2.69
C THR A 241 -5.27 -14.36 3.31
N ILE A 242 -5.38 -13.09 2.90
CA ILE A 242 -4.58 -11.99 3.45
C ILE A 242 -4.89 -11.79 4.94
N LEU A 243 -6.18 -11.77 5.31
CA LEU A 243 -6.59 -11.57 6.70
C LEU A 243 -6.22 -12.75 7.60
N ARG A 244 -6.29 -13.99 7.11
CA ARG A 244 -5.81 -15.17 7.84
C ARG A 244 -4.30 -15.11 8.07
N ALA A 245 -3.53 -14.65 7.09
CA ALA A 245 -2.08 -14.48 7.26
C ALA A 245 -1.70 -13.38 8.27
N LEU A 246 -2.59 -12.41 8.51
CA LEU A 246 -2.38 -11.31 9.47
C LEU A 246 -2.77 -11.68 10.91
N ILE A 247 -3.68 -12.64 11.09
CA ILE A 247 -4.07 -13.12 12.42
C ILE A 247 -2.99 -14.09 12.90
N PRO A 248 -2.51 -13.99 14.15
CA PRO A 248 -1.67 -15.04 14.72
C PRO A 248 -2.49 -16.33 14.85
N GLY A 249 -2.27 -17.29 13.96
CA GLY A 249 -2.97 -18.59 13.92
C GLY A 249 -2.97 -19.19 12.52
#